data_AF-A0A1I5T007-F1
#
_entry.id   AF-A0A1I5T007-F1
#
_cell.length_a   1.000
_cell.length_b   1.000
_cell.length_c   1.000
_cell.angle_alpha   90.00
_cell.angle_beta   90.00
_cell.angle_gamma   90.00
#
_symmetry.space_group_name_H-M   'P 1'
#
loop_
_entity.id
_entity.type
_entity.pdbx_description
1 polymer ?
#
loop_
_entity_poly.entity_id
_entity_poly.type
_entity_poly.pdbx_seq_one_letter_code
_entity_poly.pdbx_strand_id
1 'polypeptide(L)'
;MITSSSIKWRLKENWSWVDHYHSIYRDDDLMIQCEKITDRDDDGSPKGKPNTSFFIDNDEREFLTEEALIDAYNEKFKFEGENPEYEIKYIKVIQKRKTQD
;
A
#
# COMPACT_ATOMS: atom_id res chain seq x y z
N MET A 1 5.87 -8.22 -14.46
CA MET A 1 5.62 -6.77 -14.39
C MET A 1 4.12 -6.57 -14.34
N ILE A 2 3.63 -5.77 -13.41
CA ILE A 2 2.20 -5.42 -13.30
C ILE A 2 1.87 -4.25 -14.21
N THR A 3 0.61 -4.19 -14.66
CA THR A 3 0.01 -3.09 -15.41
C THR A 3 -1.18 -2.54 -14.61
N SER A 4 -1.68 -1.36 -14.97
CA SER A 4 -2.88 -0.76 -14.34
C SER A 4 -4.07 -1.75 -14.29
N SER A 5 -4.30 -2.49 -15.37
CA SER A 5 -5.36 -3.53 -15.43
C SER A 5 -5.16 -4.73 -14.51
N SER A 6 -3.96 -4.91 -13.95
CA SER A 6 -3.65 -5.99 -13.01
C SER A 6 -4.11 -5.65 -11.59
N ILE A 7 -4.26 -4.36 -11.27
CA ILE A 7 -4.61 -3.89 -9.94
C ILE A 7 -6.12 -4.03 -9.72
N LYS A 8 -6.50 -4.68 -8.62
CA LYS A 8 -7.87 -4.92 -8.21
C LYS A 8 -8.17 -4.12 -6.94
N TRP A 9 -8.40 -2.83 -7.11
CA TRP A 9 -8.80 -1.95 -6.01
C TRP A 9 -10.10 -2.41 -5.35
N ARG A 10 -10.03 -2.76 -4.05
CA ARG A 10 -11.20 -3.03 -3.22
C ARG A 10 -11.31 -1.98 -2.12
N LEU A 11 -12.51 -1.43 -1.92
CA LEU A 11 -12.74 -0.51 -0.81
C LEU A 11 -12.49 -1.27 0.50
N LYS A 12 -11.57 -0.76 1.32
CA LYS A 12 -11.22 -1.32 2.61
C LYS A 12 -11.96 -0.58 3.72
N GLU A 13 -11.81 0.74 3.74
CA GLU A 13 -12.37 1.62 4.77
C GLU A 13 -12.78 2.95 4.15
N ASN A 14 -13.72 3.62 4.80
CA ASN A 14 -14.06 5.00 4.49
C ASN A 14 -14.49 5.74 5.76
N TRP A 15 -14.22 7.04 5.76
CA TRP A 15 -14.63 7.96 6.80
C TRP A 15 -15.19 9.23 6.18
N SER A 16 -16.25 9.74 6.80
CA SER A 16 -16.92 10.97 6.39
C SER A 16 -16.83 11.97 7.53
N TRP A 17 -16.02 13.01 7.33
CA TRP A 17 -15.95 14.17 8.19
C TRP A 17 -16.82 15.30 7.63
N VAL A 18 -16.88 16.40 8.38
CA VAL A 18 -17.69 17.57 8.01
C VAL A 18 -17.09 18.25 6.77
N ASP A 19 -15.77 18.37 6.76
CA ASP A 19 -14.96 19.10 5.78
C ASP A 19 -14.42 18.21 4.65
N HIS A 20 -14.35 16.89 4.83
CA HIS A 20 -13.85 15.99 3.80
C HIS A 20 -14.37 14.54 3.94
N TYR A 21 -14.17 13.76 2.90
CA TYR A 21 -14.46 12.33 2.83
C TYR A 21 -13.19 11.57 2.43
N HIS A 22 -12.79 10.58 3.23
CA HIS A 22 -11.62 9.76 2.99
C HIS A 22 -12.05 8.33 2.66
N SER A 23 -11.51 7.79 1.59
CA SER A 23 -11.70 6.39 1.20
C SER A 23 -10.36 5.73 0.98
N ILE A 24 -10.22 4.54 1.55
CA ILE A 24 -9.04 3.70 1.43
C ILE A 24 -9.42 2.48 0.59
N TYR A 25 -8.74 2.31 -0.53
CA TYR A 25 -8.81 1.14 -1.39
C TYR A 25 -7.52 0.35 -1.26
N ARG A 26 -7.60 -0.98 -1.31
CA ARG A 26 -6.45 -1.85 -1.16
C ARG A 26 -6.54 -3.01 -2.14
N ASP A 27 -5.39 -3.40 -2.66
CA ASP A 27 -5.18 -4.67 -3.33
C ASP A 27 -4.27 -5.50 -2.43
N ASP A 28 -4.83 -6.51 -1.77
CA ASP A 28 -4.12 -7.36 -0.83
C ASP A 28 -3.16 -8.34 -1.55
N ASP A 29 -3.38 -8.66 -2.83
CA ASP A 29 -2.51 -9.58 -3.59
C ASP A 29 -1.20 -8.87 -3.95
N LEU A 30 -1.29 -7.58 -4.31
CA LEU A 30 -0.14 -6.74 -4.65
C LEU A 30 0.38 -5.94 -3.47
N MET A 31 -0.29 -5.99 -2.31
CA MET A 31 0.08 -5.26 -1.10
C MET A 31 0.25 -3.75 -1.36
N ILE A 32 -0.68 -3.19 -2.14
CA ILE A 32 -0.73 -1.77 -2.50
C ILE A 32 -2.02 -1.12 -1.99
N GLN A 33 -1.93 0.15 -1.66
CA GLN A 33 -3.01 0.95 -1.11
C GLN A 33 -3.20 2.23 -1.91
N CYS A 34 -4.46 2.64 -2.09
CA CYS A 34 -4.87 3.88 -2.72
C CYS A 34 -5.77 4.62 -1.75
N GLU A 35 -5.41 5.84 -1.40
CA GLU A 35 -6.20 6.72 -0.56
C GLU A 35 -6.77 7.87 -1.39
N LYS A 36 -8.05 8.18 -1.15
CA LYS A 36 -8.75 9.28 -1.81
C LYS A 36 -9.37 10.18 -0.77
N ILE A 37 -8.95 11.43 -0.73
CA ILE A 37 -9.51 12.47 0.13
C ILE A 37 -10.26 13.46 -0.76
N THR A 38 -11.57 13.55 -0.56
CA THR A 38 -12.45 14.47 -1.27
C THR A 38 -12.88 15.55 -0.30
N ASP A 39 -12.42 16.78 -0.51
CA ASP A 39 -12.85 17.92 0.29
C ASP A 39 -14.34 18.20 0.06
N ARG A 40 -14.97 18.87 1.01
CA ARG A 40 -16.36 19.30 0.97
C ARG A 40 -16.48 20.80 1.12
N ASP A 41 -17.48 21.36 0.47
CA ASP A 41 -17.93 22.72 0.72
C ASP A 41 -18.86 22.76 1.96
N ASP A 42 -19.19 23.96 2.43
CA ASP A 42 -19.98 24.18 3.67
C ASP A 42 -21.38 23.53 3.62
N ASP A 43 -21.88 23.24 2.42
CA ASP A 43 -23.15 22.55 2.16
C ASP A 43 -23.02 21.01 2.17
N GLY A 44 -21.81 20.49 2.37
CA GLY A 44 -21.49 19.06 2.34
C GLY A 44 -21.27 18.50 0.93
N SER A 45 -21.33 19.33 -0.11
CA SER A 45 -21.08 18.92 -1.50
C SER A 45 -19.58 18.68 -1.75
N PRO A 46 -19.20 17.72 -2.61
CA PRO A 46 -17.79 17.51 -2.97
C PRO A 46 -17.16 18.74 -3.62
N LYS A 47 -16.04 19.19 -3.08
CA LYS A 47 -15.26 20.32 -3.58
C LYS A 47 -14.14 19.83 -4.49
N GLY A 48 -14.35 19.96 -5.79
CA GLY A 48 -13.32 19.69 -6.79
C GLY A 48 -12.97 18.20 -6.95
N LYS A 49 -11.72 17.93 -7.34
CA LYS A 49 -11.23 16.56 -7.57
C LYS A 49 -10.64 15.99 -6.28
N PRO A 50 -10.83 14.69 -6.00
CA PRO A 50 -10.19 14.07 -4.85
C PRO A 50 -8.67 14.08 -4.96
N ASN A 51 -8.00 14.43 -3.86
CA ASN A 51 -6.58 14.18 -3.69
C ASN A 51 -6.38 12.67 -3.57
N THR A 52 -5.58 12.11 -4.47
CA THR A 52 -5.34 10.66 -4.55
C THR A 52 -3.88 10.38 -4.30
N SER A 53 -3.60 9.51 -3.33
CA SER A 53 -2.26 9.06 -2.98
C SER A 53 -2.21 7.54 -3.04
N PHE A 54 -1.04 6.99 -3.38
CA PHE A 54 -0.81 5.57 -3.53
C PHE A 54 0.43 5.14 -2.73
N PHE A 55 0.38 3.91 -2.22
CA PHE A 55 1.38 3.36 -1.31
C PHE A 55 1.65 1.88 -1.63
N ILE A 56 2.86 1.42 -1.34
CA ILE A 56 3.27 0.02 -1.38
C ILE A 56 3.66 -0.39 0.03
N ASP A 57 3.19 -1.54 0.52
CA ASP A 57 3.59 -2.02 1.84
C ASP A 57 5.12 -2.17 1.95
N ASN A 58 5.66 -1.78 3.09
CA ASN A 58 7.11 -1.74 3.36
C ASN A 58 7.88 -0.88 2.35
N ASP A 59 7.26 0.18 1.84
CA ASP A 59 7.89 1.27 1.11
C ASP A 59 7.45 2.59 1.75
N GLU A 60 8.41 3.45 2.11
CA GLU A 60 8.11 4.74 2.76
C GLU A 60 7.67 5.82 1.76
N ARG A 61 7.74 5.51 0.46
CA ARG A 61 7.39 6.47 -0.60
C ARG A 61 5.88 6.59 -0.76
N GLU A 62 5.44 7.82 -0.92
CA GLU A 62 4.10 8.18 -1.38
C GLU A 62 4.15 8.48 -2.89
N PHE A 63 3.19 7.93 -3.63
CA PHE A 63 3.03 8.21 -5.05
C PHE A 63 1.74 8.96 -5.31
N LEU A 64 1.77 9.96 -6.20
CA LEU A 64 0.60 10.79 -6.52
C LEU A 64 -0.14 10.31 -7.78
N THR A 65 0.43 9.36 -8.51
CA THR A 65 -0.15 8.78 -9.72
C THR A 65 -0.01 7.26 -9.71
N GLU A 66 -0.96 6.58 -10.37
CA GLU A 66 -0.95 5.12 -10.46
C GLU A 66 0.23 4.64 -11.31
N GLU A 67 0.63 5.40 -12.34
CA GLU A 67 1.80 5.07 -13.17
C GLU A 67 3.09 5.07 -12.36
N ALA A 68 3.30 6.07 -11.49
CA ALA A 68 4.49 6.15 -10.65
C ALA A 68 4.55 5.00 -9.64
N LEU A 69 3.40 4.60 -9.10
CA LEU A 69 3.28 3.41 -8.25
C LEU A 69 3.68 2.14 -9.02
N ILE A 70 3.14 1.95 -10.23
CA ILE A 70 3.40 0.77 -11.06
C ILE A 70 4.87 0.67 -11.43
N ASP A 71 5.48 1.78 -11.82
CA ASP A 71 6.90 1.83 -12.17
C ASP A 71 7.76 1.49 -10.96
N ALA A 72 7.50 2.11 -9.80
CA ALA A 72 8.21 1.81 -8.56
C ALA A 72 8.03 0.37 -8.09
N TYR A 73 6.83 -0.19 -8.22
CA TYR A 73 6.54 -1.59 -7.92
C TYR A 73 7.33 -2.52 -8.86
N ASN A 74 7.26 -2.26 -10.16
CA ASN A 74 7.99 -3.05 -11.15
C ASN A 74 9.50 -2.96 -11.00
N GLU A 75 10.04 -1.83 -10.53
CA GLU A 75 11.46 -1.68 -10.19
C GLU A 75 11.85 -2.46 -8.93
N LYS A 76 11.06 -2.36 -7.86
CA LYS A 76 11.31 -3.07 -6.59
C LYS A 76 11.32 -4.58 -6.78
N PHE A 77 10.38 -5.09 -7.56
CA PHE A 77 10.19 -6.52 -7.81
C PHE A 77 10.79 -7.00 -9.14
N LYS A 78 11.55 -6.14 -9.83
CA LYS A 78 12.19 -6.43 -11.13
C LYS A 78 13.11 -7.66 -11.10
N PHE A 79 13.70 -7.93 -9.93
CA PHE A 79 14.72 -8.95 -9.73
C PHE A 79 14.22 -10.20 -8.98
N GLU A 80 12.95 -10.28 -8.59
CA GLU A 80 12.43 -11.50 -7.93
C GLU A 80 12.47 -12.73 -8.85
N GLY A 81 12.43 -12.53 -10.17
CA GLY A 81 12.64 -13.61 -11.14
C GLY A 81 14.11 -14.07 -11.29
N GLU A 82 15.08 -13.28 -10.81
CA GLU A 82 16.52 -13.62 -10.89
C GLU A 82 17.11 -14.11 -9.56
N ASN A 83 16.37 -14.08 -8.44
CA ASN A 83 16.84 -14.61 -7.16
C ASN A 83 15.72 -15.32 -6.35
N PRO A 84 15.57 -16.65 -6.52
CA PRO A 84 14.64 -17.46 -5.72
C PRO A 84 15.03 -17.62 -4.23
N GLU A 85 16.12 -17.03 -3.76
CA GLU A 85 16.69 -17.33 -2.43
C GLU A 85 16.23 -16.41 -1.27
N TYR A 86 15.45 -15.35 -1.52
CA TYR A 86 15.02 -14.45 -0.45
C TYR A 86 13.65 -14.80 0.16
N GLU A 87 13.43 -16.08 0.47
CA GLU A 87 12.41 -16.46 1.45
C GLU A 87 13.01 -16.25 2.85
N ILE A 88 12.90 -15.04 3.42
CA ILE A 88 13.38 -14.75 4.78
C ILE A 88 12.48 -15.49 5.79
N LYS A 89 12.83 -16.74 6.10
CA LYS A 89 12.25 -17.52 7.20
C LYS A 89 12.84 -17.06 8.53
N TYR A 90 12.10 -16.25 9.28
CA TYR A 90 12.45 -15.93 10.66
C TYR A 90 12.23 -17.16 11.57
N ILE A 91 13.31 -17.87 11.92
CA ILE A 91 13.24 -18.98 12.89
C ILE A 91 13.49 -18.41 14.30
N LYS A 92 12.45 -18.43 15.15
CA LYS A 92 12.57 -18.08 16.57
C LYS A 92 13.27 -19.21 17.33
N VAL A 93 14.56 -19.04 17.65
CA VAL A 93 15.32 -20.00 18.46
C VAL A 93 15.17 -19.66 19.94
N ILE A 94 14.56 -20.55 20.73
CA ILE A 94 14.53 -20.47 22.20
C ILE A 94 15.62 -21.40 22.74
N GLN A 95 16.74 -20.86 23.22
CA GLN A 95 17.79 -21.65 23.87
C GLN A 95 17.59 -21.68 25.38
N LYS A 96 17.61 -22.88 25.97
CA LYS A 96 17.65 -23.04 27.44
C LYS A 96 19.04 -22.67 27.97
N ARG A 97 19.08 -21.83 29.00
CA ARG A 97 20.30 -21.49 29.75
C ARG A 97 20.86 -22.76 30.38
N LYS A 98 22.08 -23.17 30.03
CA LYS A 98 22.84 -24.14 30.82
C LYS A 98 23.41 -23.41 32.02
N THR A 99 22.91 -23.73 33.21
CA THR A 99 23.56 -23.37 34.48
C THR A 99 24.85 -24.16 34.55
N GLN A 100 26.00 -23.47 34.60
CA GLN A 100 27.26 -24.10 34.98
C GLN A 100 27.30 -24.16 36.51
N ASP A 101 27.62 -25.36 37.02
CA ASP A 101 27.83 -25.71 38.42
C ASP A 101 29.08 -25.02 38.99
#